data_AF-A0A5E4NU73-F1
#
_entry.id   AF-A0A5E4NU73-F1
#
_cell.length_a   1.000
_cell.length_b   1.000
_cell.length_c   1.000
_cell.angle_alpha   90.00
_cell.angle_beta   90.00
_cell.angle_gamma   90.00
#
_symmetry.space_group_name_H-M   'P 1'
#
loop_
_entity.id
_entity.type
_entity.pdbx_description
1 polymer ?
#
loop_
_entity_poly.entity_id
_entity_poly.type
_entity_poly.pdbx_seq_one_letter_code
_entity_poly.pdbx_strand_id
1 'polypeptide(L)' 'MFDAPERTIVTAPFRPFPRSALSGGLTMLPKPPWFVTNTQQHVVGRLLTAFQYKPSWAKLPRIFAHALLG' A
#
# COMPACT_ATOMS: atom_id res chain seq x y z
N MET A 1 -31.64 23.81 -0.34
CA MET A 1 -30.18 23.94 -0.25
C MET A 1 -29.56 22.60 -0.61
N PHE A 2 -29.49 22.29 -1.91
CA PHE A 2 -28.54 21.40 -2.63
C PHE A 2 -29.11 21.32 -4.07
N ASP A 3 -28.79 22.32 -4.88
CA ASP A 3 -29.44 22.53 -6.20
C ASP A 3 -28.85 21.68 -7.34
N ALA A 4 -27.73 20.97 -7.11
CA ALA A 4 -27.21 19.95 -8.03
C ALA A 4 -26.15 19.06 -7.34
N PRO A 5 -26.01 17.78 -7.73
CA PRO A 5 -24.87 16.96 -7.32
C PRO A 5 -23.58 17.45 -7.98
N GLU A 6 -22.57 17.83 -7.19
CA GLU A 6 -21.23 18.11 -7.71
C GLU A 6 -20.57 16.81 -8.20
N ARG A 7 -20.23 16.76 -9.49
CA ARG A 7 -19.47 15.65 -10.08
C ARG A 7 -17.97 15.99 -10.06
N THR A 8 -17.24 15.49 -9.07
CA THR A 8 -15.77 15.50 -9.11
C THR A 8 -15.26 14.30 -9.90
N ILE A 9 -14.70 14.53 -11.09
CA ILE A 9 -13.99 13.51 -11.86
C ILE A 9 -12.51 13.60 -11.52
N VAL A 10 -12.00 12.61 -10.77
CA VAL A 10 -10.56 12.48 -10.52
C VAL A 10 -9.94 11.66 -11.64
N THR A 11 -9.20 12.32 -12.53
CA THR A 11 -8.44 11.64 -13.59
C THR A 11 -7.07 11.26 -13.04
N ALA A 12 -6.88 9.97 -12.76
CA ALA A 12 -5.59 9.41 -12.39
C ALA A 12 -5.11 8.43 -13.47
N PRO A 13 -3.80 8.32 -13.72
CA PRO A 13 -3.25 7.31 -14.62
C PRO A 13 -3.39 5.92 -13.97
N PHE A 14 -4.57 5.30 -14.07
CA PHE A 14 -4.85 3.97 -13.52
C PHE A 14 -4.25 2.88 -14.40
N ARG A 15 -2.92 2.74 -14.33
CA ARG A 15 -2.20 1.59 -14.89
C ARG A 15 -2.01 0.56 -13.79
N PRO A 16 -2.49 -0.69 -13.94
CA PRO A 16 -2.26 -1.73 -12.94
C PRO A 16 -0.75 -2.08 -12.88
N PHE A 17 -0.27 -2.32 -11.66
CA PHE A 17 1.05 -2.92 -11.43
C PHE A 17 1.11 -4.31 -12.10
N PRO A 18 2.25 -4.77 -12.65
CA PRO A 18 3.59 -4.17 -12.63
C PRO A 18 3.86 -3.14 -13.75
N ARG A 19 2.95 -3.00 -14.72
CA ARG A 19 3.20 -2.18 -15.91
C ARG A 19 3.44 -0.70 -15.58
N SER A 20 2.77 -0.17 -14.55
CA SER A 20 2.96 1.21 -14.09
C SER A 20 4.36 1.48 -13.52
N ALA A 21 4.91 0.53 -12.75
CA ALA A 21 6.25 0.63 -12.19
C ALA A 21 7.32 0.51 -13.29
N LEU A 22 7.14 -0.44 -14.21
CA LEU A 22 8.04 -0.63 -15.36
C LEU A 22 8.05 0.58 -16.31
N SER A 23 6.95 1.34 -16.39
CA SER A 23 6.87 2.55 -17.20
C SER A 23 7.30 3.83 -16.48
N GLY A 24 7.80 3.74 -15.23
CA GLY A 24 8.23 4.91 -14.44
C GLY A 24 7.10 5.87 -14.05
N GLY A 25 5.83 5.44 -14.14
CA GLY A 25 4.67 6.32 -13.91
C GLY A 25 4.29 6.40 -12.44
N LEU A 26 4.19 7.62 -11.89
CA LEU A 26 3.55 7.88 -10.61
C LEU A 26 2.04 7.66 -10.75
N THR A 27 1.60 6.42 -10.60
CA THR A 27 0.18 6.05 -10.53
C THR A 27 -0.35 6.25 -9.12
N MET A 28 -1.62 6.65 -8.98
CA MET A 28 -2.36 6.51 -7.72
C MET A 28 -2.65 5.01 -7.48
N LEU A 29 -1.58 4.21 -7.35
CA LEU A 29 -1.73 2.81 -7.02
C LEU A 29 -2.28 2.77 -5.59
N PRO A 30 -3.48 2.22 -5.35
CA PRO A 30 -3.84 1.85 -3.99
C PRO A 30 -2.72 0.90 -3.53
N LYS A 31 -2.15 1.19 -2.37
CA LYS A 31 -1.16 0.43 -1.60
C LYS A 31 -0.59 -0.80 -2.34
N PRO A 32 0.73 -0.85 -2.59
CA PRO A 32 1.37 -1.79 -3.53
C PRO A 32 0.70 -3.16 -3.52
N PRO A 33 0.16 -3.66 -4.65
CA PRO A 33 -0.79 -4.77 -4.67
C PRO A 33 -0.21 -6.06 -4.09
N TRP A 34 1.12 -6.25 -4.14
CA TRP A 34 1.79 -7.35 -3.45
C TRP A 34 1.61 -7.31 -1.93
N PHE A 35 1.40 -6.13 -1.32
CA PHE A 35 1.02 -6.04 0.08
C PHE A 35 -0.39 -6.58 0.31
N VAL A 36 -1.33 -6.28 -0.59
CA VAL A 36 -2.74 -6.72 -0.46
C VAL A 36 -2.88 -8.21 -0.76
N THR A 37 -2.07 -8.74 -1.67
CA THR A 37 -2.08 -10.17 -2.03
C THR A 37 -1.19 -11.04 -1.14
N ASN A 38 -0.33 -10.45 -0.30
CA ASN A 38 0.54 -11.21 0.60
C ASN A 38 -0.29 -11.94 1.67
N THR A 39 -0.12 -13.25 1.76
CA THR A 39 -0.87 -14.14 2.66
C THR A 39 -0.72 -13.77 4.15
N GLN A 40 0.39 -13.12 4.50
CA GLN A 40 0.74 -12.69 5.84
C GLN A 40 0.53 -11.19 6.09
N GLN A 41 -0.25 -10.48 5.25
CA GLN A 41 -0.44 -9.03 5.41
C GLN A 41 -0.95 -8.63 6.80
N HIS A 42 -1.76 -9.49 7.44
CA HIS A 42 -2.32 -9.27 8.77
C HIS A 42 -1.23 -9.23 9.85
N VAL A 43 -0.20 -10.09 9.72
CA VAL A 43 0.98 -10.10 10.61
C VAL A 43 1.86 -8.88 10.35
N VAL A 44 2.15 -8.61 9.08
CA VAL A 44 2.98 -7.47 8.65
C VAL A 44 2.35 -6.15 9.11
N GLY A 45 1.03 -6.00 8.96
CA GLY A 45 0.28 -4.84 9.43
C GLY A 45 0.42 -4.62 10.93
N ARG A 46 0.23 -5.67 11.74
CA ARG A 46 0.41 -5.59 13.21
C ARG A 46 1.83 -5.18 13.59
N LEU A 47 2.84 -5.74 12.92
CA LEU A 47 4.25 -5.42 13.18
C LEU A 47 4.59 -3.99 12.78
N LEU A 48 4.07 -3.50 11.65
CA LEU A 48 4.23 -2.11 11.22
C LEU A 48 3.58 -1.15 12.21
N THR A 49 2.36 -1.44 12.70
CA THR A 49 1.72 -0.64 13.75
C THR A 49 2.58 -0.59 15.03
N ALA A 50 3.12 -1.73 15.47
CA ALA A 50 3.99 -1.81 16.63
C ALA A 50 5.35 -1.11 16.43
N PHE A 51 5.84 -1.06 15.19
CA PHE A 51 7.03 -0.29 14.82
C PHE A 51 6.73 1.20 14.82
N GLN A 52 5.61 1.63 14.24
CA GLN A 52 5.21 3.05 14.21
C GLN A 52 4.96 3.61 15.61
N TYR A 53 4.41 2.79 16.51
CA TYR A 53 4.23 3.16 17.92
C TYR A 53 5.56 3.40 18.66
N LYS A 54 6.55 2.54 18.43
CA LYS A 54 7.90 2.68 19.02
C LYS A 54 8.95 2.17 18.04
N PRO A 55 9.56 3.04 17.21
CA PRO A 55 10.48 2.61 16.18
C PRO A 55 11.72 1.99 16.80
N SER A 56 12.14 0.85 16.26
CA SER A 56 13.34 0.13 16.71
C SER A 56 13.86 -0.74 15.58
N TRP A 57 15.17 -0.67 15.33
CA TRP A 57 15.86 -1.49 14.34
C TRP A 57 15.66 -3.00 14.58
N ALA A 58 15.53 -3.43 15.84
CA ALA A 58 15.30 -4.83 16.18
C ALA A 58 13.95 -5.38 15.68
N LYS A 59 12.98 -4.51 15.38
CA LYS A 59 11.66 -4.92 14.86
C LYS A 59 11.64 -5.12 13.35
N LEU A 60 12.60 -4.53 12.63
CA LEU A 60 12.67 -4.57 11.16
C LEU A 60 12.88 -5.98 10.59
N PRO A 61 13.82 -6.82 11.10
CA PRO A 61 14.05 -8.15 10.55
C PRO A 61 12.77 -9.01 10.52
N ARG A 62 11.95 -8.91 11.56
CA ARG A 62 10.68 -9.63 11.67
C ARG A 62 9.65 -9.14 10.66
N ILE A 63 9.57 -7.83 10.42
CA ILE A 63 8.70 -7.23 9.38
C ILE A 63 9.11 -7.73 8.00
N PHE A 64 10.41 -7.70 7.68
CA PHE A 64 10.92 -8.15 6.39
C PHE A 64 10.74 -9.66 6.17
N ALA A 65 10.96 -10.49 7.18
CA ALA A 65 10.76 -11.93 7.08
C ALA A 65 9.32 -12.28 6.67
N HIS A 66 8.32 -11.69 7.34
CA HIS A 66 6.91 -11.92 7.01
C HIS A 66 6.49 -11.26 5.68
N ALA A 67 7.13 -10.16 5.28
CA ALA A 67 6.87 -9.51 4.00
C ALA A 67 7.44 -10.29 2.80
N LEU A 68 8.53 -11.06 2.99
CA LEU A 68 9.17 -11.87 1.95
C LEU A 68 8.61 -13.29 1.84
N LEU A 69 8.11 -13.85 2.95
CA LEU A 69 7.57 -15.22 3.00
C LEU A 69 6.13 -15.36 2.50
N GLY A 70 5.45 -14.25 2.15
CA GLY A 70 4.00 -14.22 1.94
C GLY A 70 3.53 -13.66 0.63
#